data_AF-A0A833GAH7-F1
#
_entry.id   AF-A0A833GAH7-F1
#
_cell.length_a   1.000
_cell.length_b   1.000
_cell.length_c   1.000
_cell.angle_alpha   90.00
_cell.angle_beta   90.00
_cell.angle_gamma   90.00
#
_symmetry.space_group_name_H-M   'P 1'
#
loop_
_entity.id
_entity.type
_entity.pdbx_description
1 polymer ?
#
loop_
_entity_poly.entity_id
_entity_poly.type
_entity_poly.pdbx_seq_one_letter_code
_entity_poly.pdbx_strand_id
1 'polypeptide(L)' 'VGGTHRLMLMFAAQDLTLKQLTVTDPQGFDTTVAVYNLDLNKQPDPGLFKINYERVLQ' A
#
# COMPACT_ATOMS: atom_id res chain seq x y z
N VAL A 1 24.49 -11.21 4.91
CA VAL A 1 23.14 -10.83 5.36
C VAL A 1 22.17 -11.45 4.37
N GLY A 2 21.41 -12.45 4.81
CA GLY A 2 20.45 -13.15 3.98
C GLY A 2 19.59 -14.02 4.88
N GLY A 3 18.28 -14.01 4.65
CA GLY A 3 17.34 -14.83 5.41
C GLY A 3 15.93 -14.71 4.85
N THR A 4 15.04 -15.57 5.35
CA THR A 4 13.68 -15.70 4.84
C THR A 4 12.80 -14.57 5.35
N HIS A 5 12.17 -13.86 4.43
CA HIS A 5 11.14 -12.88 4.75
C HIS A 5 9.78 -13.58 4.75
N ARG A 6 8.84 -13.11 5.55
CA ARG A 6 7.45 -13.61 5.55
C ARG A 6 6.51 -12.48 5.16
N LEU A 7 5.52 -12.82 4.34
CA LEU A 7 4.44 -11.91 3.95
C LEU A 7 3.12 -12.48 4.44
N MET A 8 2.43 -11.73 5.28
CA MET A 8 1.06 -12.01 5.70
C MET A 8 0.13 -11.01 5.04
N LEU A 9 -0.95 -11.50 4.43
CA LEU A 9 -1.97 -10.70 3.76
C LEU A 9 -3.31 -10.93 4.45
N MET A 10 -4.02 -9.85 4.77
CA MET A 10 -5.36 -9.90 5.31
C MET A 10 -6.34 -9.34 4.30
N PHE A 11 -7.32 -10.16 3.93
CA PHE A 11 -8.37 -9.80 2.99
C PHE A 11 -9.71 -9.68 3.71
N ALA A 12 -10.56 -8.78 3.23
CA ALA A 12 -11.96 -8.72 3.67
C ALA A 12 -12.70 -9.99 3.21
N ALA A 13 -13.51 -10.56 4.10
CA ALA A 13 -14.21 -11.83 3.83
C ALA A 13 -15.28 -11.73 2.73
N GLN A 14 -15.82 -10.54 2.50
CA GLN A 14 -16.94 -10.33 1.58
C GLN A 14 -16.51 -10.33 0.10
N ASP A 15 -15.38 -9.68 -0.19
CA ASP A 15 -14.97 -9.33 -1.55
C ASP A 15 -13.49 -9.65 -1.84
N LEU A 16 -12.78 -10.24 -0.87
CA LEU A 16 -11.33 -10.51 -0.94
C LEU A 16 -10.48 -9.26 -1.19
N THR A 17 -10.96 -8.08 -0.80
CA THR A 17 -10.16 -6.85 -0.87
C THR A 17 -9.06 -6.87 0.17
N LEU A 18 -7.82 -6.58 -0.23
CA LEU A 18 -6.69 -6.46 0.70
C LEU A 18 -6.89 -5.29 1.66
N LYS A 19 -6.84 -5.55 2.97
CA LYS A 19 -6.99 -4.54 4.03
C LYS A 19 -5.70 -4.29 4.80
N GLN A 20 -4.83 -5.29 4.88
CA GLN A 20 -3.57 -5.18 5.57
C GLN A 20 -2.53 -6.12 4.97
N LEU A 21 -1.29 -5.68 4.97
CA LEU A 21 -0.12 -6.53 4.76
C LEU A 21 0.87 -6.34 5.90
N THR A 22 1.51 -7.43 6.31
CA THR A 22 2.61 -7.42 7.26
C THR A 22 3.79 -8.13 6.64
N VAL A 23 4.94 -7.45 6.61
CA VAL A 23 6.22 -8.00 6.18
C VAL A 23 7.07 -8.23 7.41
N THR A 24 7.50 -9.46 7.62
CA THR A 24 8.49 -9.83 8.65
C THR A 24 9.85 -9.99 7.99
N ASP A 25 10.84 -9.23 8.42
CA ASP A 25 12.21 -9.35 7.94
C ASP A 25 12.95 -10.56 8.58
N PRO A 26 14.15 -10.93 8.11
CA PRO A 26 14.89 -12.06 8.65
C PRO A 26 15.34 -11.91 10.11
N GLN A 27 15.34 -10.68 10.63
CA GLN A 27 15.66 -10.37 12.01
C GLN A 27 14.42 -10.51 12.92
N GLY A 28 13.24 -10.72 12.32
CA GLY A 28 11.97 -10.91 13.00
C GLY A 28 11.21 -9.61 13.24
N PHE A 29 11.61 -8.49 12.63
CA PHE A 29 10.89 -7.23 12.77
C PHE A 29 9.73 -7.15 11.78
N ASP A 30 8.59 -6.69 12.28
CA ASP A 30 7.36 -6.55 11.50
C ASP A 30 7.17 -5.12 11.01
N THR A 31 6.91 -4.98 9.71
CA THR A 31 6.37 -3.75 9.11
C THR A 31 4.96 -4.02 8.65
N THR A 32 3.99 -3.32 9.23
CA THR A 32 2.56 -3.48 8.90
C THR A 32 2.02 -2.24 8.21
N VAL A 33 1.29 -2.45 7.12
CA VAL A 33 0.54 -1.42 6.41
C VAL A 33 -0.92 -1.82 6.39
N ALA A 34 -1.79 -0.99 6.96
CA ALA A 34 -3.24 -1.17 6.95
C ALA A 34 -3.91 -0.03 6.15
N VAL A 35 -4.89 -0.38 5.34
CA VAL A 35 -5.60 0.55 4.45
C VAL A 35 -7.08 0.59 4.81
N TYR A 36 -7.64 1.81 4.82
CA TYR A 36 -9.01 2.08 5.27
C TYR A 36 -9.72 2.99 4.29
N ASN A 37 -11.06 3.02 4.38
CA ASN A 37 -11.92 3.90 3.59
C ASN A 37 -11.66 3.79 2.07
N LEU A 38 -11.54 2.55 1.58
CA LEU A 38 -11.28 2.26 0.18
C LEU A 38 -12.56 2.39 -0.64
N ASP A 39 -12.48 3.12 -1.74
CA ASP A 39 -13.47 3.10 -2.81
C ASP A 39 -12.83 2.46 -4.05
N LEU A 40 -13.20 1.21 -4.32
CA LEU A 40 -12.64 0.42 -5.43
C LEU A 40 -13.28 0.73 -6.78
N ASN A 41 -14.41 1.45 -6.79
CA ASN A 41 -15.13 1.80 -8.01
C ASN A 41 -14.77 3.20 -8.51
N LYS A 42 -14.14 4.01 -7.66
CA LYS A 42 -13.70 5.36 -8.02
C LYS A 42 -12.59 5.32 -9.05
N GLN A 43 -12.84 5.93 -10.20
CA GLN A 43 -11.80 6.26 -11.16
C GLN A 43 -11.03 7.50 -10.64
N PRO A 44 -9.72 7.39 -10.38
CA PRO A 44 -8.92 8.55 -9.99
C PRO A 44 -8.84 9.57 -11.12
N ASP A 45 -8.87 10.86 -10.79
CA ASP A 45 -8.67 11.92 -11.78
C ASP A 45 -7.26 11.80 -12.41
N PRO A 46 -7.14 11.67 -13.75
CA PRO A 46 -5.84 11.62 -14.43
C PRO A 46 -4.94 12.82 -14.13
N GLY A 47 -5.52 13.97 -13.77
CA GLY A 47 -4.80 15.17 -13.34
C GLY A 47 -3.93 14.97 -12.09
N LEU A 48 -4.28 14.00 -11.21
CA LEU A 48 -3.51 13.68 -10.00
C LEU A 48 -2.13 13.08 -10.30
N PHE A 49 -1.93 12.55 -11.50
CA PHE A 49 -0.69 11.88 -11.92
C PHE A 49 0.18 12.76 -12.81
N LYS A 50 -0.04 14.08 -12.80
CA LYS A 50 0.80 15.06 -13.49
C LYS A 50 1.72 15.74 -12.48
N ILE A 51 3.00 15.83 -12.83
CA ILE A 51 3.94 16.65 -12.07
C ILE A 51 3.71 18.11 -12.48
N ASN A 52 3.28 18.94 -11.53
CA ASN A 52 3.17 20.38 -11.77
C ASN A 52 4.55 21.04 -11.61
N TYR A 53 5.12 21.52 -12.71
CA TYR A 53 6.42 22.21 -12.74
C TYR A 53 6.33 23.72 -12.52
N GLU A 54 5.13 24.32 -12.48
CA GLU A 54 4.94 25.76 -12.25
C GLU A 54 5.40 26.18 -10.84
N ARG A 55 5.35 25.27 -9.86
CA ARG A 55 5.85 25.53 -8.48
C ARG A 55 7.36 25.44 -8.33
N VAL A 56 8.09 24.85 -9.27
CA VAL A 56 9.56 24.64 -9.15
C VAL A 56 10.34 25.90 -9.57
N LEU A 57 9.68 26.86 -10.22
CA LEU A 57 10.28 28.09 -10.74
C LEU A 57 10.01 29.34 -9.88
N GLN A 58 9.55 29.17 -8.63
CA GLN A 58 9.39 30.26 -7.64
C GLN A 58 10.45 30.19 -6.55
#